data_AF-A0A6V8PJN7-F1
#
_entry.id   AF-A0A6V8PJN7-F1
#
_cell.length_a   1.000
_cell.length_b   1.000
_cell.length_c   1.000
_cell.angle_alpha   90.00
_cell.angle_beta   90.00
_cell.angle_gamma   90.00
#
_symmetry.space_group_name_H-M   'P 1'
#
loop_
_entity.id
_entity.type
_entity.pdbx_description
1 polymer ?
#
loop_
_entity_poly.entity_id
_entity_poly.type
_entity_poly.pdbx_seq_one_letter_code
_entity_poly.pdbx_strand_id
1 'polypeptide(L)'
;MGKTILLTVVIVSGLVLVISCAAGQNNIPEDIRVDTLSSGNFEATFSIDPYVTSGGEIRLALEVKNIGDEEDTIIFNSAQMYDFWVIDAQGQELWRWSADKAFAQVIQ
;
A
#
# COMPACT_ATOMS: atom_id res chain seq x y z
N MET A 1 19.35 -6.66 -22.41
CA MET A 1 18.24 -5.68 -22.44
C MET A 1 17.33 -5.97 -21.25
N GLY A 2 17.64 -5.42 -20.07
CA GLY A 2 16.79 -5.56 -18.88
C GLY A 2 15.72 -4.47 -18.91
N LYS A 3 14.44 -4.86 -18.90
CA LYS A 3 13.31 -3.92 -18.80
C LYS A 3 13.09 -3.63 -17.31
N THR A 4 13.48 -2.44 -16.88
CA THR A 4 13.19 -1.92 -15.53
C THR A 4 11.68 -1.71 -15.41
N ILE A 5 11.04 -2.39 -14.46
CA ILE A 5 9.62 -2.24 -14.16
C ILE A 5 9.49 -1.12 -13.11
N LEU A 6 8.94 0.02 -13.51
CA LEU A 6 8.51 1.07 -12.59
C LEU A 6 7.08 0.76 -12.15
N LEU A 7 6.88 0.50 -10.86
CA LEU A 7 5.56 0.43 -10.23
C LEU A 7 5.17 1.84 -9.80
N THR A 8 4.30 2.49 -10.57
CA THR A 8 3.71 3.78 -10.20
C THR A 8 2.37 3.53 -9.56
N VAL A 9 2.28 3.69 -8.23
CA VAL A 9 1.00 3.61 -7.50
C VAL A 9 0.21 4.89 -7.80
N VAL A 10 -0.83 4.77 -8.64
CA VAL A 10 -1.80 5.85 -8.89
C VAL A 10 -3.04 5.58 -8.04
N ILE A 11 -3.20 6.31 -6.94
CA ILE A 11 -4.44 6.31 -6.16
C ILE A 11 -5.38 7.34 -6.80
N VAL A 12 -6.50 6.85 -7.32
CA VAL A 12 -7.59 7.66 -7.87
C VAL A 12 -8.33 8.35 -6.73
N SER A 13 -7.86 9.52 -6.32
CA SER A 13 -8.68 10.69 -5.98
C SER A 13 -7.80 11.90 -5.63
N GLY A 14 -7.95 12.97 -6.42
CA GLY A 14 -7.66 14.35 -6.03
C GLY A 14 -6.26 14.68 -5.51
N LEU A 15 -5.31 14.90 -6.44
CA LEU A 15 -4.23 15.88 -6.35
C LEU A 15 -3.61 16.15 -4.95
N VAL A 16 -2.51 15.46 -4.62
CA VAL A 16 -1.54 15.99 -3.65
C VAL A 16 -0.12 15.80 -4.20
N LEU A 17 0.52 16.92 -4.55
CA LEU A 17 1.96 17.02 -4.71
C LEU A 17 2.59 16.83 -3.34
N VAL A 18 3.30 15.73 -3.11
CA VAL A 18 4.03 15.55 -1.85
C VAL A 18 5.39 16.23 -1.99
N ILE A 19 5.50 17.43 -1.42
CA ILE A 19 6.79 18.04 -1.08
C ILE A 19 7.32 17.26 0.12
N SER A 20 8.33 16.42 -0.11
CA SER A 20 9.03 15.71 0.96
C SER A 20 9.86 16.72 1.77
N CYS A 21 9.48 16.92 3.03
CA CYS A 21 10.41 17.37 4.06
C CYS A 21 10.88 16.13 4.82
N ALA A 22 12.15 15.78 4.62
CA ALA A 22 12.79 14.64 5.26
C ALA A 22 13.12 14.92 6.74
N ALA A 23 12.73 14.00 7.63
CA ALA A 23 13.40 13.76 8.90
C ALA A 23 13.06 12.36 9.42
N GLY A 24 14.07 11.46 9.48
CA GLY A 24 13.99 10.16 10.17
C GLY A 24 14.30 8.96 9.28
N GLN A 25 15.57 8.64 9.11
CA GLN A 25 16.00 7.44 8.37
C GLN A 25 16.09 6.25 9.34
N ASN A 26 15.06 5.39 9.32
CA ASN A 26 15.14 4.06 9.91
C ASN A 26 15.82 3.10 8.92
N ASN A 27 16.71 2.23 9.41
CA ASN A 27 17.54 1.30 8.62
C ASN A 27 16.71 0.19 7.95
N ILE A 28 15.90 0.55 6.97
CA ILE A 28 15.18 -0.38 6.11
C ILE A 28 16.16 -0.80 5.00
N PRO A 29 16.41 -2.10 4.78
CA PRO A 29 17.21 -2.56 3.65
C PRO A 29 16.67 -1.94 2.36
N GLU A 30 17.56 -1.38 1.54
CA GLU A 30 17.23 -0.58 0.33
C GLU A 30 16.33 -1.29 -0.69
N ASP A 31 16.20 -2.61 -0.56
CA ASP A 31 15.39 -3.49 -1.42
C ASP A 31 13.92 -3.60 -0.96
N ILE A 32 13.64 -3.36 0.34
CA ILE A 32 12.26 -3.26 0.83
C ILE A 32 11.71 -1.91 0.41
N ARG A 33 10.81 -1.89 -0.57
CA ARG A 33 10.03 -0.70 -0.88
C ARG A 33 9.00 -0.52 0.23
N VAL A 34 9.13 0.59 0.95
CA VAL A 34 8.21 0.98 2.00
C VAL A 34 7.62 2.33 1.65
N ASP A 35 6.30 2.36 1.48
CA ASP A 35 5.55 3.59 1.27
C ASP A 35 4.72 3.85 2.52
N THR A 36 4.92 5.01 3.13
CA THR A 36 4.19 5.45 4.33
C THR A 36 3.26 6.61 3.96
N LEU A 37 2.00 6.47 4.36
CA LEU A 37 0.95 7.45 4.14
C LEU A 37 0.35 7.83 5.49
N SER A 38 0.20 9.13 5.76
CA SER A 38 -0.42 9.63 6.97
C SER A 38 -1.77 10.28 6.64
N SER A 39 -2.80 9.96 7.42
CA SER A 39 -4.13 10.57 7.32
C SER A 39 -4.74 10.71 8.71
N GLY A 40 -4.97 11.94 9.16
CA GLY A 40 -5.39 12.21 10.53
C GLY A 40 -4.40 11.61 11.55
N ASN A 41 -4.91 10.81 12.48
CA ASN A 41 -4.13 10.10 13.49
C ASN A 41 -3.59 8.75 13.01
N PHE A 42 -3.72 8.40 11.74
CA PHE A 42 -3.30 7.10 11.24
C PHE A 42 -2.10 7.20 10.32
N GLU A 43 -1.19 6.25 10.48
CA GLU A 43 -0.09 5.98 9.57
C GLU A 43 -0.28 4.59 8.97
N ALA A 44 -0.32 4.53 7.64
CA ALA A 44 -0.37 3.29 6.89
C ALA A 44 0.99 3.08 6.22
N THR A 45 1.61 1.94 6.50
CA THR A 45 2.91 1.54 5.96
C THR A 45 2.70 0.30 5.10
N PHE A 46 2.94 0.46 3.80
CA PHE A 46 2.93 -0.64 2.85
C PHE A 46 4.37 -1.11 2.62
N SER A 47 4.61 -2.41 2.69
CA SER A 47 5.92 -3.00 2.40
C SER A 47 5.83 -4.23 1.51
N ILE A 48 6.87 -4.41 0.70
CA ILE A 48 7.05 -5.57 -0.17
C ILE A 48 8.34 -6.27 0.25
N ASP A 49 8.28 -7.59 0.50
CA ASP A 49 9.49 -8.38 0.76
C ASP A 49 10.31 -8.53 -0.53
N PRO A 50 11.57 -8.05 -0.56
CA PRO A 50 12.38 -7.92 -1.77
C PRO A 50 12.79 -9.22 -2.47
N TYR A 51 12.67 -10.37 -1.81
CA TYR A 51 13.23 -11.61 -2.35
C TYR A 51 12.28 -12.32 -3.33
N VAL A 52 12.02 -11.67 -4.47
CA VAL A 52 11.29 -12.28 -5.59
C VAL A 52 12.28 -12.77 -6.63
N THR A 53 12.65 -14.05 -6.57
CA THR A 53 13.28 -14.74 -7.70
C THR A 53 12.23 -14.99 -8.80
N SER A 54 12.65 -15.24 -10.04
CA SER A 54 11.70 -15.61 -11.10
C SER A 54 10.94 -16.89 -10.71
N GLY A 55 9.63 -16.77 -10.48
CA GLY A 55 8.77 -17.85 -9.96
C GLY A 55 8.64 -17.89 -8.43
N GLY A 56 9.19 -16.90 -7.71
CA GLY A 56 9.08 -16.75 -6.28
C GLY A 56 7.74 -16.14 -5.82
N GLU A 57 7.43 -16.32 -4.55
CA GLU A 57 6.28 -15.71 -3.87
C GLU A 57 6.57 -14.23 -3.58
N ILE A 58 5.58 -13.36 -3.83
CA ILE A 58 5.64 -11.96 -3.42
C ILE A 58 4.85 -11.82 -2.13
N ARG A 59 5.49 -11.29 -1.08
CA ARG A 59 4.80 -10.95 0.18
C ARG A 59 4.54 -9.47 0.23
N LEU A 60 3.27 -9.13 0.39
CA LEU A 60 2.76 -7.77 0.55
C LEU A 60 2.27 -7.63 1.99
N ALA A 61 2.69 -6.57 2.67
CA ALA A 61 2.22 -6.24 4.00
C ALA A 61 1.68 -4.81 4.05
N LEU A 62 0.56 -4.63 4.74
CA LEU A 62 0.00 -3.33 5.06
C LEU A 62 -0.15 -3.26 6.58
N GLU A 63 0.59 -2.35 7.20
CA GLU A 63 0.47 -2.02 8.61
C GLU A 63 -0.29 -0.70 8.72
N VAL A 64 -1.31 -0.65 9.60
CA VAL A 64 -2.02 0.59 9.92
C VAL A 64 -1.90 0.83 11.42
N LYS A 65 -1.38 1.98 11.78
CA LYS A 65 -1.10 2.36 13.15
C LYS A 65 -1.82 3.66 13.51
N ASN A 66 -2.53 3.66 14.63
CA ASN A 66 -2.94 4.90 15.27
C ASN A 66 -1.72 5.53 15.96
N ILE A 67 -1.30 6.69 15.47
CA ILE A 67 -0.18 7.50 15.97
C ILE A 67 -0.66 8.66 16.86
N GLY A 68 -1.96 8.77 17.12
CA GLY A 68 -2.53 9.72 18.06
C GLY A 68 -2.41 9.27 19.51
N ASP A 69 -2.65 10.21 20.43
CA ASP A 69 -2.59 9.97 21.88
C ASP A 69 -3.88 9.36 22.45
N GLU A 70 -4.93 9.26 21.64
CA GLU A 70 -6.25 8.72 22.00
C GLU A 70 -6.68 7.60 21.05
N GLU A 71 -7.61 6.76 21.50
CA GLU A 71 -8.26 5.77 20.64
C GLU A 71 -9.05 6.46 19.53
N ASP A 72 -8.92 5.97 18.30
CA ASP A 72 -9.60 6.51 17.13
C ASP A 72 -10.10 5.35 16.24
N THR A 73 -11.16 5.58 15.48
CA THR A 73 -11.88 4.54 14.73
C THR A 73 -11.91 4.87 13.24
N ILE A 74 -11.52 3.89 12.41
CA ILE A 74 -11.71 3.94 10.96
C ILE A 74 -13.03 3.26 10.63
N ILE A 75 -13.93 3.99 9.97
CA ILE A 75 -15.23 3.45 9.54
C ILE A 75 -15.14 3.04 8.06
N PHE A 76 -15.54 1.81 7.78
CA PHE A 76 -15.62 1.24 6.44
C PHE A 76 -17.08 1.12 6.01
N ASN A 77 -17.38 1.48 4.76
CA ASN A 77 -18.74 1.38 4.22
C ASN A 77 -19.09 -0.05 3.74
N SER A 78 -18.18 -1.01 3.91
CA SER A 78 -18.36 -2.42 3.58
C SER A 78 -17.42 -3.27 4.43
N ALA A 79 -17.59 -4.60 4.36
CA ALA A 79 -16.65 -5.54 4.97
C ALA A 79 -15.25 -5.56 4.29
N GLN A 80 -15.03 -4.80 3.22
CA GLN A 80 -13.72 -4.64 2.60
C GLN A 80 -12.88 -3.59 3.35
N MET A 81 -11.91 -4.05 4.14
CA MET A 81 -11.02 -3.17 4.92
C MET A 81 -9.71 -2.82 4.22
N TYR A 82 -9.29 -3.65 3.26
CA TYR A 82 -8.05 -3.46 2.51
C TYR A 82 -8.16 -4.08 1.11
N ASP A 83 -7.21 -3.72 0.23
CA ASP A 83 -7.06 -4.33 -1.08
C ASP A 83 -5.61 -4.21 -1.55
N PHE A 84 -5.12 -5.23 -2.26
CA PHE A 84 -3.80 -5.20 -2.88
C PHE A 84 -3.96 -5.28 -4.39
N TRP A 85 -3.28 -4.39 -5.09
CA TRP A 85 -3.33 -4.30 -6.55
C TRP A 85 -1.93 -4.32 -7.13
N VAL A 86 -1.66 -5.30 -7.98
CA VAL A 86 -0.39 -5.45 -8.71
C VAL A 86 -0.65 -5.08 -10.16
N ILE A 87 0.06 -4.04 -10.61
CA ILE A 87 0.01 -3.53 -11.98
C ILE A 87 1.38 -3.62 -12.64
N ASP A 88 1.42 -3.71 -13.96
CA ASP A 88 2.67 -3.57 -14.70
C ASP A 88 3.07 -2.09 -14.87
N ALA A 89 4.25 -1.85 -15.46
CA ALA A 89 4.74 -0.49 -15.72
C ALA A 89 3.95 0.28 -16.79
N GLN A 90 3.01 -0.36 -17.48
CA GLN A 90 2.08 0.27 -18.41
C GLN A 90 0.74 0.59 -17.73
N GLY A 91 0.58 0.22 -16.45
CA GLY A 91 -0.63 0.40 -15.67
C GLY A 91 -1.67 -0.70 -15.87
N GLN A 92 -1.31 -1.81 -16.51
CA GLN A 92 -2.23 -2.95 -16.68
C GLN A 92 -2.28 -3.77 -15.39
N GLU A 93 -3.51 -4.08 -14.93
CA GLU A 93 -3.73 -5.01 -13.82
C GLU A 93 -3.19 -6.41 -14.15
N LEU A 94 -2.29 -6.90 -13.30
CA LEU A 94 -1.75 -8.26 -13.35
C LEU A 94 -2.46 -9.16 -12.34
N TRP A 95 -2.77 -8.61 -11.16
CA TRP A 95 -3.45 -9.32 -10.09
C TRP A 95 -4.06 -8.34 -9.08
N ARG A 96 -5.19 -8.71 -8.48
CA ARG A 96 -5.84 -7.96 -7.42
C ARG A 96 -6.41 -8.91 -6.37
N TRP A 97 -6.13 -8.64 -5.10
CA TRP A 97 -6.53 -9.53 -3.99
C TRP A 97 -8.05 -9.70 -3.91
N SER A 98 -8.80 -8.63 -4.17
CA SER A 98 -10.26 -8.64 -4.14
C SER A 98 -10.94 -9.17 -5.39
N ALA A 99 -10.21 -9.51 -6.46
CA ALA A 99 -10.79 -9.81 -7.78
C ALA A 99 -11.84 -10.94 -7.77
N ASP A 100 -11.69 -11.90 -6.86
CA ASP A 100 -12.56 -13.07 -6.73
C ASP A 100 -13.42 -13.04 -5.46
N LYS A 101 -13.49 -11.89 -4.77
CA LYS A 101 -14.17 -11.74 -3.47
C LYS A 101 -15.42 -10.91 -3.58
N ALA A 102 -16.42 -11.27 -2.79
CA ALA A 102 -17.61 -10.46 -2.56
C ALA A 102 -17.61 -9.97 -1.11
N PHE A 103 -17.89 -8.68 -0.92
CA PHE A 103 -17.91 -8.06 0.41
C PHE A 103 -19.33 -7.62 0.77
N ALA A 104 -19.72 -7.92 2.01
CA ALA A 104 -21.00 -7.47 2.54
C ALA A 104 -21.05 -5.94 2.59
N GLN A 105 -22.20 -5.37 2.22
CA GLN A 105 -22.46 -3.94 2.30
C GLN A 105 -22.97 -3.61 3.71
N VAL A 106 -22.04 -3.59 4.65
CA VAL A 106 -22.29 -3.27 6.06
C VAL A 106 -21.29 -2.21 6.50
N ILE A 107 -21.77 -1.23 7.26
CA ILE A 107 -20.90 -0.24 7.89
C ILE A 107 -20.20 -0.91 9.06
N GLN A 108 -18.87 -0.85 9.10
CA GLN A 108 -18.03 -1.41 10.14
C GLN A 108 -17.10 -0.35 10.71
#